data_AF-A0A6G6Y2N3-F1
#
_entry.id   AF-A0A6G6Y2N3-F1
#
_cell.length_a   1.000
_cell.length_b   1.000
_cell.length_c   1.000
_cell.angle_alpha   90.00
_cell.angle_beta   90.00
_cell.angle_gamma   90.00
#
_symmetry.space_group_name_H-M   'P 1'
#
loop_
_entity.id
_entity.type
_entity.pdbx_description
1 polymer ?
#
loop_
_entity_poly.entity_id
_entity_poly.type
_entity_poly.pdbx_seq_one_letter_code
_entity_poly.pdbx_strand_id
1 'polypeptide(L)'
;MVDADRAQKGRETFRSVIGRDLPERAPSPFTDAARDFVFAEVWSRPGLDRRSRLWITLSCVAAAGAPTAIRTYLHAALDSGEVTMEELREFVLQFAVFQGFPKAAEIEQALHAVAAERG
;
A
#
# COMPACT_ATOMS: atom_id res chain seq x y z
N MET A 1 2.05 12.92 25.40
CA MET A 1 0.74 13.27 24.81
C MET A 1 0.79 12.96 23.34
N VAL A 2 -0.22 12.27 22.80
CA VAL A 2 -0.39 12.17 21.35
C VAL A 2 -0.74 13.57 20.84
N ASP A 3 0.03 14.07 19.89
CA ASP A 3 -0.30 15.31 19.19
C ASP A 3 -1.57 15.08 18.35
N ALA A 4 -2.65 15.76 18.72
CA ALA A 4 -3.98 15.55 18.14
C ALA A 4 -4.01 15.89 16.64
N ASP A 5 -3.26 16.92 16.22
CA ASP A 5 -3.17 17.35 14.83
C ASP A 5 -2.40 16.32 14.01
N ARG A 6 -1.31 15.78 14.58
CA ARG A 6 -0.55 14.70 13.95
C ARG A 6 -1.39 13.43 13.76
N ALA A 7 -2.14 13.04 14.79
CA ALA A 7 -2.99 11.87 14.72
C ALA A 7 -4.12 12.03 13.69
N GLN A 8 -4.67 13.25 13.55
CA GLN A 8 -5.67 13.55 12.53
C GLN A 8 -5.09 13.46 11.12
N LYS A 9 -3.96 14.12 10.87
CA LYS A 9 -3.27 14.05 9.57
C LYS A 9 -2.93 12.61 9.18
N GLY A 10 -2.54 11.78 10.15
CA GLY A 10 -2.29 10.36 9.95
C GLY A 10 -3.52 9.58 9.49
N ARG A 11 -4.69 9.82 10.11
CA ARG A 11 -5.97 9.22 9.69
C ARG A 11 -6.35 9.64 8.27
N GLU A 12 -6.24 10.93 7.96
CA GLU A 12 -6.57 11.47 6.64
C GLU A 12 -5.66 10.92 5.55
N THR A 13 -4.35 10.88 5.82
CA THR A 13 -3.37 10.34 4.86
C THR A 13 -3.56 8.83 4.69
N PHE A 14 -3.82 8.08 5.77
CA PHE A 14 -4.16 6.66 5.67
C PHE A 14 -5.36 6.44 4.76
N ARG A 15 -6.45 7.17 4.98
CA ARG A 15 -7.66 7.05 4.17
C ARG A 15 -7.39 7.36 2.70
N SER A 16 -6.65 8.43 2.43
CA SER A 16 -6.27 8.81 1.07
C SER A 16 -5.40 7.76 0.38
N VAL A 17 -4.50 7.10 1.10
CA VAL A 17 -3.59 6.10 0.52
C VAL A 17 -4.27 4.75 0.38
N ILE A 18 -4.91 4.25 1.43
CA ILE A 18 -5.44 2.89 1.51
C ILE A 18 -6.87 2.79 0.93
N GLY A 19 -7.58 3.90 0.77
CA GLY A 19 -8.95 3.94 0.24
C GLY A 19 -10.02 3.52 1.25
N ARG A 20 -9.65 3.33 2.52
CA ARG A 20 -10.58 2.99 3.62
C ARG A 20 -10.15 3.62 4.93
N ASP A 21 -11.05 3.68 5.89
CA ASP A 21 -10.73 4.15 7.23
C ASP A 21 -9.79 3.20 7.99
N LEU A 22 -9.03 3.77 8.93
CA LEU A 22 -8.29 2.98 9.89
C LEU A 22 -9.27 2.07 10.64
N PRO A 23 -8.98 0.76 10.79
CA PRO A 23 -9.87 -0.15 11.49
C PRO A 23 -10.19 0.36 12.90
N GLU A 24 -11.45 0.24 13.32
CA GLU A 24 -11.85 0.48 14.71
C GLU A 24 -11.30 -0.64 15.61
N ARG A 25 -10.04 -0.48 16.01
CA ARG A 25 -9.33 -1.33 16.96
C ARG A 25 -8.77 -0.46 18.08
N ALA A 26 -8.63 -1.05 19.26
CA ALA A 26 -7.99 -0.37 20.38
C ALA A 26 -6.59 0.14 19.95
N PRO A 27 -6.26 1.41 20.19
CA PRO A 27 -4.93 1.94 19.90
C PRO A 27 -3.85 1.11 20.60
N SER A 28 -2.75 0.89 19.89
CA SER A 28 -1.55 0.24 20.38
C SER A 28 -0.34 1.03 19.90
N PRO A 29 0.84 0.88 20.54
CA PRO A 29 2.07 1.52 20.06
C PRO A 29 2.35 1.24 18.57
N PHE A 30 2.01 0.04 18.08
CA PHE A 30 2.15 -0.33 16.68
C PHE A 30 1.21 0.46 15.76
N THR A 31 -0.09 0.48 16.07
CA THR A 31 -1.08 1.19 15.25
C THR A 31 -0.90 2.71 15.32
N ASP A 32 -0.46 3.23 16.46
CA ASP A 32 -0.13 4.64 16.64
C ASP A 32 1.11 5.02 15.83
N ALA A 33 2.17 4.21 15.84
CA ALA A 33 3.35 4.46 15.01
C ALA A 33 3.02 4.41 13.50
N ALA A 34 2.19 3.46 13.07
CA ALA A 34 1.72 3.43 11.69
C ALA A 34 0.96 4.72 11.34
N ARG A 35 -0.04 5.12 12.14
CA ARG A 35 -0.83 6.34 11.90
C ARG A 35 0.04 7.59 11.93
N ASP A 36 0.78 7.80 13.01
CA ASP A 36 1.43 9.08 13.33
C ASP A 36 2.75 9.25 12.60
N PHE A 37 3.54 8.17 12.42
CA PHE A 37 4.82 8.28 11.74
C PHE A 37 4.71 7.91 10.27
N VAL A 38 4.20 6.72 9.94
CA VAL A 38 4.17 6.27 8.54
C VAL A 38 3.26 7.17 7.71
N PHE A 39 2.00 7.35 8.13
CA PHE A 39 1.05 8.13 7.33
C PHE A 39 1.14 9.64 7.57
N ALA A 40 1.16 10.11 8.83
CA ALA A 40 1.16 11.55 9.07
C ALA A 40 2.49 12.23 8.67
N GLU A 41 3.61 11.55 8.87
CA GLU A 41 4.94 12.11 8.59
C GLU A 41 5.49 11.61 7.26
N VAL A 42 5.75 10.31 7.09
CA VAL A 42 6.53 9.80 5.94
C VAL A 42 5.81 9.93 4.60
N TRP A 43 4.53 9.54 4.52
CA TRP A 43 3.75 9.61 3.28
C TRP A 43 3.46 11.04 2.83
N SER A 44 3.46 12.01 3.75
CA SER A 44 3.19 13.42 3.45
C SER A 44 4.44 14.26 3.13
N ARG A 45 5.64 13.66 3.16
CA ARG A 45 6.88 14.38 2.85
C ARG A 45 6.92 14.84 1.39
N PRO A 46 7.46 16.03 1.11
CA PRO A 46 7.71 16.46 -0.27
C PRO A 46 8.82 15.62 -0.92
N GLY A 47 8.91 15.67 -2.24
CA GLY A 47 10.00 15.07 -3.05
C GLY A 47 9.63 13.80 -3.80
N LEU A 48 8.63 13.04 -3.34
CA LEU A 48 8.03 11.93 -4.09
C LEU A 48 6.52 12.07 -4.11
N ASP A 49 5.94 11.93 -5.30
CA ASP A 49 4.51 11.87 -5.48
C ASP A 49 3.91 10.56 -4.93
N ARG A 50 2.58 10.53 -4.81
CA ARG A 50 1.86 9.37 -4.25
C ARG A 50 2.09 8.13 -5.09
N ARG A 51 2.04 8.26 -6.42
CA ARG A 51 2.26 7.16 -7.37
C ARG A 51 3.63 6.51 -7.20
N SER A 52 4.71 7.29 -7.08
CA SER A 52 6.06 6.75 -6.83
C SER A 52 6.14 6.02 -5.50
N ARG A 53 5.52 6.56 -4.45
CA ARG A 53 5.47 5.91 -3.12
C ARG A 53 4.71 4.59 -3.14
N LEU A 54 3.63 4.50 -3.92
CA LEU A 54 2.88 3.26 -4.13
C LEU A 54 3.77 2.19 -4.78
N TRP A 55 4.51 2.52 -5.83
CA TRP A 55 5.41 1.57 -6.48
C TRP A 55 6.54 1.07 -5.57
N ILE A 56 7.15 1.98 -4.80
CA ILE A 56 8.16 1.61 -3.81
C ILE A 56 7.54 0.67 -2.76
N THR A 57 6.36 1.03 -2.25
CA THR A 57 5.69 0.24 -1.21
C THR A 57 5.30 -1.14 -1.72
N LEU A 58 4.67 -1.24 -2.90
CA LEU A 58 4.30 -2.50 -3.56
C LEU A 58 5.52 -3.39 -3.77
N SER A 59 6.62 -2.83 -4.28
CA SER A 59 7.88 -3.57 -4.48
C SER A 59 8.42 -4.11 -3.15
N CYS A 60 8.42 -3.31 -2.08
CA CYS A 60 8.91 -3.72 -0.78
C CYS A 60 8.03 -4.79 -0.11
N VAL A 61 6.70 -4.64 -0.13
CA VAL A 61 5.80 -5.65 0.49
C VAL A 61 5.78 -6.95 -0.30
N ALA A 62 5.94 -6.89 -1.62
CA ALA A 62 6.13 -8.05 -2.47
C ALA A 62 7.45 -8.77 -2.17
N ALA A 63 8.56 -8.03 -2.09
CA ALA A 63 9.87 -8.60 -1.76
C ALA A 63 9.90 -9.24 -0.36
N ALA A 64 9.15 -8.68 0.59
CA ALA A 64 9.00 -9.21 1.94
C ALA A 64 8.12 -10.47 2.02
N GLY A 65 7.41 -10.86 0.96
CA GLY A 65 6.47 -12.00 0.99
C GLY A 65 5.29 -11.76 1.93
N ALA A 66 4.72 -10.55 1.92
CA ALA A 66 3.67 -10.13 2.84
C ALA A 66 2.28 -10.13 2.15
N PRO A 67 1.58 -11.28 2.03
CA PRO A 67 0.39 -11.42 1.18
C PRO A 67 -0.75 -10.47 1.55
N THR A 68 -1.01 -10.26 2.84
CA THR A 68 -2.05 -9.32 3.30
C THR A 68 -1.72 -7.87 2.92
N ALA A 69 -0.44 -7.49 2.97
CA ALA A 69 0.00 -6.16 2.60
C ALA A 69 -0.01 -5.98 1.08
N ILE A 70 0.45 -6.99 0.32
CA ILE A 70 0.37 -7.01 -1.15
C ILE A 70 -1.07 -6.74 -1.59
N ARG A 71 -2.04 -7.54 -1.11
CA ARG A 71 -3.45 -7.37 -1.46
C ARG A 71 -3.96 -5.97 -1.08
N THR A 72 -3.62 -5.49 0.11
CA THR A 72 -4.02 -4.15 0.57
C THR A 72 -3.53 -3.05 -0.36
N TYR A 73 -2.25 -3.10 -0.77
CA TYR A 73 -1.68 -2.07 -1.64
C TYR A 73 -2.09 -2.22 -3.11
N LEU A 74 -2.44 -3.42 -3.58
CA LEU A 74 -3.05 -3.60 -4.90
C LEU A 74 -4.43 -2.94 -4.98
N HIS A 75 -5.26 -3.11 -3.93
CA HIS A 75 -6.54 -2.38 -3.86
C HIS A 75 -6.32 -0.88 -3.79
N ALA A 76 -5.46 -0.42 -2.87
CA ALA A 76 -5.12 0.99 -2.71
C ALA A 76 -4.69 1.63 -4.04
N ALA A 77 -3.80 0.96 -4.78
CA ALA A 77 -3.29 1.45 -6.05
C ALA A 77 -4.41 1.63 -7.09
N LEU A 78 -5.26 0.61 -7.26
CA LEU A 78 -6.37 0.64 -8.22
C LEU A 78 -7.49 1.60 -7.80
N ASP A 79 -7.89 1.59 -6.53
CA ASP A 79 -8.97 2.44 -6.01
C ASP A 79 -8.60 3.93 -6.05
N SER A 80 -7.31 4.22 -5.90
CA SER A 80 -6.79 5.58 -5.98
C SER A 80 -6.81 6.18 -7.38
N GLY A 81 -6.92 5.35 -8.43
CA GLY A 81 -6.77 5.74 -9.83
C GLY A 81 -5.34 6.13 -10.24
N GLU A 82 -4.36 6.07 -9.32
CA GLU A 82 -2.96 6.42 -9.61
C GLU A 82 -2.28 5.39 -10.49
N VAL A 83 -2.74 4.13 -10.46
CA VAL A 83 -2.12 2.98 -11.12
C VAL A 83 -3.20 2.16 -11.82
N THR A 84 -2.91 1.71 -13.04
CA THR A 84 -3.83 0.88 -13.82
C THR A 84 -3.57 -0.62 -13.63
N MET A 85 -4.57 -1.44 -13.98
CA MET A 85 -4.43 -2.90 -14.00
C MET A 85 -3.31 -3.36 -14.97
N GLU A 86 -3.15 -2.67 -16.11
CA GLU A 86 -2.11 -2.97 -17.09
C GLU A 86 -0.71 -2.71 -16.51
N GLU A 87 -0.53 -1.58 -15.83
CA GLU A 87 0.73 -1.25 -15.16
C GLU A 87 1.08 -2.25 -14.04
N LEU A 88 0.08 -2.76 -13.31
CA LEU A 88 0.31 -3.79 -12.31
C LEU A 88 0.80 -5.10 -12.93
N ARG A 89 0.26 -5.49 -14.08
CA ARG A 89 0.72 -6.69 -14.81
C ARG A 89 2.18 -6.55 -15.27
N GLU A 90 2.53 -5.39 -15.83
CA GLU A 90 3.93 -5.09 -16.19
C GLU A 90 4.86 -5.06 -14.96
N PHE A 91 4.38 -4.52 -13.84
CA PHE A 91 5.12 -4.58 -12.57
C PHE A 91 5.41 -6.02 -12.14
N VAL A 92 4.43 -6.94 -12.19
CA VAL A 92 4.65 -8.35 -11.83
C VAL A 92 5.75 -8.98 -12.70
N LEU A 93 5.70 -8.73 -14.01
CA LEU A 93 6.70 -9.22 -14.96
C LEU A 93 8.09 -8.67 -14.63
N GLN A 94 8.23 -7.36 -14.47
CA GLN A 94 9.50 -6.72 -14.15
C GLN A 94 10.03 -7.15 -12.78
N PHE A 95 9.16 -7.30 -11.78
CA PHE A 95 9.51 -7.78 -10.45
C PHE A 95 10.08 -9.21 -10.51
N ALA A 96 9.52 -10.09 -11.33
CA ALA A 96 10.01 -11.46 -11.52
C ALA A 96 11.48 -11.51 -11.98
N VAL A 97 11.90 -10.56 -12.81
CA VAL A 97 13.29 -10.46 -13.29
C VAL A 97 14.28 -10.22 -12.15
N PHE A 98 13.90 -9.42 -11.15
CA PHE A 98 14.79 -9.03 -10.05
C PHE A 98 14.62 -9.84 -8.77
N GLN A 99 13.43 -10.40 -8.53
CA GLN A 99 13.07 -11.08 -7.27
C GLN A 99 12.67 -12.54 -7.46
N GLY A 100 12.66 -13.02 -8.70
CA GLY A 100 12.34 -14.41 -9.07
C GLY A 100 10.86 -14.66 -9.26
N PHE A 101 10.56 -15.60 -10.17
CA PHE A 101 9.20 -16.03 -10.52
C PHE A 101 8.36 -16.54 -9.34
N PRO A 102 8.90 -17.27 -8.34
CA PRO A 102 8.10 -17.73 -7.20
C PRO A 102 7.44 -16.59 -6.42
N LYS A 103 8.19 -15.52 -6.12
CA LYS A 103 7.62 -14.35 -5.43
C LYS A 103 6.68 -13.56 -6.33
N ALA A 104 7.00 -13.43 -7.61
CA ALA A 104 6.12 -12.77 -8.57
C ALA A 104 4.77 -13.51 -8.71
N ALA A 105 4.77 -14.84 -8.66
CA ALA A 105 3.56 -15.65 -8.73
C ALA A 105 2.59 -15.38 -7.55
N GLU A 106 3.10 -15.04 -6.36
CA GLU A 106 2.24 -14.62 -5.24
C GLU A 106 1.52 -13.30 -5.55
N ILE A 107 2.20 -12.36 -6.20
CA ILE A 107 1.60 -11.08 -6.63
C ILE A 107 0.59 -11.33 -7.74
N GLU A 108 0.93 -12.17 -8.72
CA GLU A 108 0.05 -12.54 -9.84
C GLU A 108 -1.26 -13.17 -9.35
N GLN A 109 -1.18 -14.10 -8.40
CA GLN A 109 -2.36 -14.70 -7.78
C GLN A 109 -3.21 -13.66 -7.04
N ALA A 110 -2.58 -12.77 -6.28
CA ALA A 110 -3.28 -11.69 -5.60
C ALA A 110 -3.94 -10.73 -6.60
N LEU A 111 -3.26 -10.39 -7.69
CA LEU A 111 -3.76 -9.50 -8.74
C LEU A 111 -4.96 -10.11 -9.46
N HIS A 112 -4.93 -11.41 -9.76
CA HIS A 112 -6.08 -12.12 -10.31
C HIS A 112 -7.30 -12.10 -9.38
N ALA A 113 -7.09 -12.34 -8.07
CA ALA A 113 -8.17 -12.26 -7.10
C ALA A 113 -8.78 -10.84 -7.03
N VAL A 114 -7.93 -9.81 -6.97
CA VAL A 114 -8.37 -8.40 -6.98
C VAL A 114 -9.11 -8.03 -8.27
N ALA A 115 -8.67 -8.55 -9.42
CA ALA A 115 -9.34 -8.32 -10.70
C ALA A 115 -10.72 -8.98 -10.75
N ALA A 116 -10.85 -10.21 -10.23
CA ALA A 116 -12.12 -10.93 -10.16
C ALA A 116 -13.13 -10.25 -9.22
N GLU A 117 -12.67 -9.60 -8.14
CA GLU A 117 -13.53 -8.82 -7.24
C GLU A 117 -14.10 -7.53 -7.88
N ARG A 118 -13.56 -7.11 -9.02
CA ARG A 118 -13.91 -5.85 -9.72
C ARG A 118 -14.72 -6.08 -11.01
N GLY A 119 -14.90 -7.34 -11.43
CA GLY A 119 -15.75 -7.76 -12.55
C GLY A 119 -17.07 -8.35 -12.08
#